data_AF-A0A9P5SU91-F1
#
_entry.id   AF-A0A9P5SU91-F1
#
_cell.length_a   1.000
_cell.length_b   1.000
_cell.length_c   1.000
_cell.angle_alpha   90.00
_cell.angle_beta   90.00
_cell.angle_gamma   90.00
#
_symmetry.space_group_name_H-M   'P 1'
#
loop_
_entity.id
_entity.type
_entity.pdbx_description
1 polymer ?
#
loop_
_entity_poly.entity_id
_entity_poly.type
_entity_poly.pdbx_seq_one_letter_code
_entity_poly.pdbx_strand_id
1 'polypeptide(L)'
;MAAPAIREEVIAITKCVPRELIQLLVAVEDVPDPITLDNLKNWTKDRTDFYLQIAMEYYESRTQLKKRRFYDALFDTFLGSTSTATFDWDFLDLGLIYRSKVVGEIGTQHHSLCGPVQIALQELFKTLPLPEDLRKRICDGTLDGTTLN
;
A
#
# COMPACT_ATOMS: atom_id res chain seq x y z
N MET A 1 -9.24 -24.61 19.70
CA MET A 1 -9.94 -23.30 19.80
C MET A 1 -9.21 -22.25 18.96
N ALA A 2 -9.14 -22.39 17.63
CA ALA A 2 -8.34 -21.53 16.74
C ALA A 2 -9.16 -20.71 15.72
N ALA A 3 -10.45 -21.02 15.55
CA ALA A 3 -11.30 -20.42 14.52
C ALA A 3 -11.49 -18.88 14.63
N PRO A 4 -11.59 -18.26 15.82
CA PRO A 4 -11.70 -16.80 15.94
C PRO A 4 -10.45 -16.08 15.40
N ALA A 5 -9.26 -16.60 15.71
CA ALA A 5 -7.98 -16.00 15.29
C ALA A 5 -7.77 -16.10 13.77
N ILE A 6 -8.14 -17.23 13.15
CA ILE A 6 -8.07 -17.38 11.68
C ILE A 6 -9.02 -16.41 10.99
N ARG A 7 -10.25 -16.28 11.47
CA ARG A 7 -11.24 -15.35 10.90
C ARG A 7 -10.75 -13.90 10.98
N GLU A 8 -10.26 -13.48 12.14
CA GLU A 8 -9.74 -12.12 12.34
C GLU A 8 -8.55 -11.84 11.42
N GLU A 9 -7.63 -12.80 11.29
CA GLU A 9 -6.49 -12.68 10.38
C GLU A 9 -6.94 -12.56 8.91
N VAL A 10 -7.88 -13.39 8.47
CA VAL A 10 -8.43 -13.31 7.10
C VAL A 10 -9.06 -11.94 6.84
N ILE A 11 -9.81 -11.39 7.80
CA ILE A 11 -10.39 -10.04 7.68
C ILE A 11 -9.27 -9.00 7.62
N ALA A 12 -8.23 -9.10 8.45
CA ALA A 12 -7.13 -8.15 8.47
C ALA A 12 -6.34 -8.15 7.15
N ILE A 13 -5.97 -9.33 6.63
CA ILE A 13 -5.16 -9.44 5.42
C ILE A 13 -5.96 -9.09 4.16
N THR A 14 -7.23 -9.47 4.07
CA THR A 14 -8.04 -9.23 2.86
C THR A 14 -8.84 -7.94 2.88
N LYS A 15 -9.07 -7.34 4.06
CA LYS A 15 -10.06 -6.28 4.31
C LYS A 15 -11.46 -6.60 3.75
N CYS A 16 -11.79 -7.90 3.63
CA CYS A 16 -13.00 -8.39 2.99
C CYS A 16 -13.17 -7.96 1.52
N VAL A 17 -12.09 -7.61 0.83
CA VAL A 17 -12.14 -7.29 -0.59
C VAL A 17 -12.43 -8.56 -1.39
N PRO A 18 -13.51 -8.62 -2.19
CA PRO A 18 -13.93 -9.86 -2.86
C PRO A 18 -12.84 -10.53 -3.69
N ARG A 19 -12.06 -9.74 -4.44
CA ARG A 19 -10.96 -10.27 -5.26
C ARG A 19 -9.88 -10.94 -4.40
N GLU A 20 -9.55 -10.36 -3.24
CA GLU A 20 -8.51 -10.89 -2.35
C GLU A 20 -9.02 -12.14 -1.61
N LEU A 21 -10.31 -12.18 -1.27
CA LEU A 21 -10.94 -13.38 -0.72
C LEU A 21 -10.90 -14.56 -1.70
N ILE A 22 -11.18 -14.32 -2.98
CA ILE A 22 -11.10 -15.36 -4.03
C ILE A 22 -9.65 -15.84 -4.19
N GLN A 23 -8.69 -14.91 -4.25
CA GLN A 23 -7.26 -15.26 -4.37
C GLN A 23 -6.76 -16.06 -3.16
N LEU A 24 -7.21 -15.70 -1.95
CA LEU A 24 -6.91 -16.47 -0.75
C LEU A 24 -7.54 -17.86 -0.82
N LEU A 25 -8.82 -17.96 -1.22
CA LEU A 25 -9.52 -19.24 -1.35
C LEU A 25 -8.76 -20.19 -2.27
N VAL A 26 -8.40 -19.74 -3.47
CA VAL A 26 -7.61 -20.52 -4.43
C VAL A 26 -6.27 -20.96 -3.83
N ALA A 27 -5.59 -20.08 -3.10
CA ALA A 27 -4.30 -20.41 -2.50
C ALA A 27 -4.39 -21.41 -1.33
N VAL A 28 -5.54 -21.53 -0.68
CA VAL A 28 -5.75 -22.46 0.44
C VAL A 28 -6.47 -23.75 0.03
N GLU A 29 -6.94 -23.87 -1.22
CA GLU A 29 -7.56 -25.11 -1.74
C GLU A 29 -6.61 -26.31 -1.65
N ASP A 30 -5.32 -26.10 -1.86
CA ASP A 30 -4.28 -27.15 -1.79
C ASP A 30 -3.68 -27.33 -0.39
N VAL A 31 -4.15 -26.58 0.61
CA VAL A 31 -3.62 -26.63 1.99
C VAL A 31 -4.41 -27.64 2.82
N PRO A 32 -3.73 -28.50 3.61
CA PRO A 32 -4.43 -29.42 4.53
C PRO A 32 -5.31 -28.69 5.54
N ASP A 33 -6.54 -29.18 5.74
CA ASP A 33 -7.44 -28.71 6.81
C ASP A 33 -6.91 -29.20 8.19
N PRO A 34 -6.80 -28.33 9.22
CA PRO A 34 -7.17 -26.91 9.25
C PRO A 34 -6.10 -25.95 8.74
N ILE A 35 -6.57 -24.90 8.05
CA ILE A 35 -5.76 -23.72 7.70
C ILE A 35 -5.15 -23.16 8.98
N THR A 36 -3.83 -22.96 8.94
CA THR A 36 -3.06 -22.41 10.05
C THR A 36 -2.72 -20.94 9.82
N LEU A 37 -2.35 -20.23 10.89
CA LEU A 37 -1.84 -18.86 10.79
C LEU A 37 -0.57 -18.77 9.94
N ASP A 38 0.25 -19.82 9.92
CA ASP A 38 1.47 -19.82 9.11
C ASP A 38 1.15 -19.96 7.61
N ASN A 39 0.08 -20.65 7.23
CA ASN A 39 -0.43 -20.62 5.86
C ASN A 39 -0.85 -19.19 5.46
N LEU A 40 -1.56 -18.47 6.33
CA LEU A 40 -1.98 -17.09 6.07
C LEU A 40 -0.80 -16.12 5.99
N LYS A 41 0.24 -16.31 6.82
CA LYS A 41 1.48 -15.52 6.74
C LYS A 41 2.23 -15.74 5.44
N ASN A 42 2.37 -17.00 5.00
CA ASN A 42 3.03 -17.32 3.73
C ASN A 42 2.26 -16.69 2.56
N TRP A 43 0.93 -16.86 2.53
CA TRP A 43 0.10 -16.20 1.54
C TRP A 43 0.25 -14.67 1.56
N THR A 44 0.26 -14.08 2.76
CA THR A 44 0.42 -12.62 2.93
C THR A 44 1.75 -12.15 2.37
N LYS A 45 2.83 -12.91 2.60
CA LYS A 45 4.15 -12.62 2.04
C LYS A 45 4.14 -12.69 0.51
N ASP A 46 3.68 -13.81 -0.06
CA ASP A 46 3.63 -14.00 -1.51
C ASP A 46 2.78 -12.92 -2.19
N ARG A 47 1.65 -12.57 -1.55
CA ARG A 47 0.76 -11.51 -2.02
C ARG A 47 1.38 -10.12 -1.89
N THR A 48 2.18 -9.88 -0.85
CA THR A 48 2.95 -8.64 -0.67
C THR A 48 4.00 -8.51 -1.76
N ASP A 49 4.77 -9.56 -2.01
CA ASP A 49 5.81 -9.60 -3.04
C ASP A 49 5.22 -9.31 -4.42
N PHE A 50 4.05 -9.89 -4.74
CA PHE A 50 3.30 -9.59 -5.97
C PHE A 50 2.98 -8.10 -6.13
N TYR A 51 2.44 -7.46 -5.08
CA TYR A 51 2.09 -6.05 -5.13
C TYR A 51 3.31 -5.14 -5.16
N LEU A 52 4.36 -5.51 -4.44
CA LEU A 52 5.62 -4.79 -4.45
C LEU A 52 6.21 -4.80 -5.86
N GLN A 53 6.23 -5.96 -6.52
CA GLN A 53 6.69 -6.09 -7.90
C GLN A 53 5.88 -5.19 -8.86
N ILE A 54 4.54 -5.23 -8.79
CA ILE A 54 3.69 -4.36 -9.63
C ILE A 54 4.03 -2.88 -9.42
N ALA A 55 4.14 -2.46 -8.16
CA ALA A 55 4.41 -1.06 -7.84
C ALA A 55 5.83 -0.63 -8.24
N MET A 56 6.82 -1.53 -8.10
CA MET A 56 8.20 -1.30 -8.55
C MET A 56 8.30 -1.21 -10.08
N GLU A 57 7.71 -2.15 -10.81
CA GLU A 57 7.68 -2.13 -12.29
C GLU A 57 7.01 -0.85 -12.80
N TYR A 58 5.91 -0.46 -12.15
CA TYR A 58 5.25 0.79 -12.45
C TYR A 58 6.15 1.99 -12.21
N TYR A 59 6.80 2.09 -11.05
CA TYR A 59 7.74 3.16 -10.73
C TYR A 59 8.90 3.21 -11.73
N GLU A 60 9.51 2.08 -12.06
CA GLU A 60 10.67 2.01 -12.96
C GLU A 60 10.33 2.41 -14.40
N SER A 61 9.11 2.15 -14.86
CA SER A 61 8.63 2.59 -16.18
C SER A 61 8.50 4.11 -16.34
N ARG A 62 8.60 4.87 -15.24
CA ARG A 62 8.27 6.31 -15.19
C ARG A 62 9.48 7.18 -15.46
N THR A 63 9.23 8.36 -16.04
CA THR A 63 10.24 9.42 -16.16
C THR A 63 10.64 9.95 -14.79
N GLN A 64 11.82 10.57 -14.67
CA GLN A 64 12.30 11.11 -13.38
C GLN A 64 11.32 12.07 -12.69
N LEU A 65 10.66 12.95 -13.47
CA LEU A 65 9.62 13.84 -12.95
C LEU A 65 8.43 13.06 -12.34
N LYS A 66 8.01 11.97 -12.99
CA LYS A 66 6.93 11.12 -12.51
C LYS A 66 7.36 10.24 -11.33
N LYS A 67 8.63 9.82 -11.26
CA LYS A 67 9.19 9.09 -10.11
C LYS A 67 9.16 9.94 -8.84
N ARG A 68 9.48 11.24 -8.93
CA ARG A 68 9.36 12.16 -7.78
C ARG A 68 7.90 12.27 -7.30
N ARG A 69 6.97 12.51 -8.23
CA ARG A 69 5.54 12.57 -7.89
C ARG A 69 4.99 11.27 -7.31
N PHE A 70 5.51 10.12 -7.75
CA PHE A 70 5.19 8.81 -7.16
C PHE A 70 5.62 8.74 -5.69
N TYR A 71 6.83 9.22 -5.38
CA TYR A 71 7.32 9.30 -4.02
C TYR A 71 6.46 10.23 -3.15
N ASP A 72 6.11 11.41 -3.66
CA ASP A 72 5.26 12.38 -2.95
C ASP A 72 3.86 11.79 -2.67
N ALA A 73 3.28 11.07 -3.62
CA ALA A 73 1.98 10.42 -3.44
C ALA A 73 2.00 9.22 -2.48
N LEU A 74 3.08 8.44 -2.46
CA LEU A 74 3.28 7.43 -1.42
C LEU A 74 3.35 8.09 -0.04
N PHE A 75 4.12 9.17 0.07
CA PHE A 75 4.25 9.94 1.30
C PHE A 75 2.90 10.47 1.77
N ASP A 76 2.12 11.09 0.89
CA ASP A 76 0.77 11.59 1.16
C ASP A 76 -0.18 10.47 1.61
N THR A 77 -0.13 9.31 0.97
CA THR A 77 -0.96 8.13 1.31
C THR A 77 -0.68 7.62 2.72
N PHE A 78 0.57 7.71 3.20
CA PHE A 78 0.94 7.24 4.54
C PHE A 78 0.82 8.29 5.63
N LEU A 79 0.99 9.57 5.29
CA LEU A 79 1.02 10.66 6.27
C LEU A 79 -0.25 11.52 6.26
N GLY A 80 -1.23 11.18 5.42
CA GLY A 80 -2.55 11.79 5.44
C GLY A 80 -2.54 13.26 5.01
N SER A 81 -1.66 13.62 4.07
CA SER A 81 -1.65 14.96 3.51
C SER A 81 -2.90 15.19 2.64
N THR A 82 -3.41 16.42 2.65
CA THR A 82 -4.67 16.83 1.99
C THR A 82 -4.50 17.06 0.48
N SER A 83 -3.32 16.80 -0.06
CA SER A 83 -3.01 16.95 -1.48
C SER A 83 -3.81 15.91 -2.30
N THR A 84 -4.75 16.42 -3.09
CA THR A 84 -5.64 15.63 -3.99
C THR A 84 -4.98 15.34 -5.34
N ALA A 85 -3.65 15.41 -5.40
CA ALA A 85 -2.95 15.52 -6.66
C ALA A 85 -3.06 14.23 -7.48
N THR A 86 -3.22 14.44 -8.78
CA THR A 86 -3.31 13.53 -9.95
C THR A 86 -2.62 12.16 -9.91
N PHE A 87 -1.74 11.89 -8.95
CA PHE A 87 -0.95 10.68 -8.83
C PHE A 87 -1.65 9.57 -8.02
N ASP A 88 -2.68 9.88 -7.22
CA ASP A 88 -3.57 8.87 -6.63
C ASP A 88 -4.25 7.99 -7.70
N TRP A 89 -4.50 8.55 -8.89
CA TRP A 89 -5.13 7.82 -9.99
C TRP A 89 -4.26 6.66 -10.46
N ASP A 90 -2.94 6.79 -10.41
CA ASP A 90 -2.02 5.71 -10.75
C ASP A 90 -2.20 4.51 -9.80
N PHE A 91 -2.30 4.76 -8.49
CA PHE A 91 -2.53 3.72 -7.49
C PHE A 91 -3.96 3.16 -7.54
N LEU A 92 -4.95 3.96 -7.94
CA LEU A 92 -6.31 3.50 -8.20
C LEU A 92 -6.39 2.59 -9.41
N ASP A 93 -5.73 2.96 -10.51
CA ASP A 93 -5.69 2.20 -11.75
C ASP A 93 -4.96 0.86 -11.57
N LEU A 94 -3.89 0.86 -10.75
CA LEU A 94 -3.22 -0.38 -10.31
C LEU A 94 -4.04 -1.19 -9.30
N GLY A 95 -5.15 -0.62 -8.80
CA GLY A 95 -5.99 -1.25 -7.78
C GLY A 95 -5.24 -1.50 -6.48
N LEU A 96 -4.35 -0.59 -6.07
CA LEU A 96 -3.59 -0.64 -4.83
C LEU A 96 -4.27 0.17 -3.72
N ILE A 97 -5.02 1.21 -4.09
CA ILE A 97 -5.82 2.00 -3.15
C ILE A 97 -7.28 2.05 -3.60
N TYR A 98 -8.16 2.44 -2.70
CA TYR A 98 -9.52 2.86 -3.01
C TYR A 98 -9.85 4.18 -2.32
N ARG A 99 -10.88 4.86 -2.84
CA ARG A 99 -11.38 6.12 -2.31
C ARG A 99 -12.69 5.89 -1.57
N SER A 100 -12.82 6.49 -0.39
CA SER A 100 -14.09 6.61 0.30
C SER A 100 -14.41 8.08 0.57
N LYS A 101 -15.66 8.47 0.34
CA LYS A 101 -16.20 9.74 0.83
C LYS A 101 -17.00 9.45 2.09
N VAL A 102 -16.63 10.07 3.21
CA VAL A 102 -17.43 10.03 4.43
C VAL A 102 -18.53 11.09 4.29
N VAL A 103 -19.78 10.68 4.46
CA VAL A 103 -20.92 11.61 4.38
C VAL A 103 -20.81 12.62 5.52
N GLY A 104 -20.63 13.90 5.19
CA GLY A 104 -20.49 14.99 6.17
C GLY A 104 -19.06 15.50 6.38
N GLU A 105 -18.04 14.85 5.81
CA GLU A 105 -16.66 15.35 5.82
C GLU A 105 -16.28 16.00 4.49
N ILE A 106 -15.51 17.10 4.55
CA ILE A 106 -14.92 17.72 3.37
C ILE A 106 -13.60 17.01 3.09
N GLY A 107 -13.61 16.03 2.19
CA GLY A 107 -12.39 15.35 1.75
C GLY A 107 -12.66 14.00 1.11
N THR A 108 -11.73 13.54 0.28
CA THR A 108 -11.68 12.14 -0.19
C THR A 108 -10.63 11.43 0.64
N GLN A 109 -11.00 10.36 1.35
CA GLN A 109 -10.05 9.54 2.06
C GLN A 109 -9.53 8.44 1.14
N HIS A 110 -8.21 8.22 1.19
CA HIS A 110 -7.54 7.14 0.46
C HIS A 110 -7.19 6.02 1.43
N HIS A 111 -7.46 4.79 1.01
CA HIS A 111 -7.22 3.61 1.81
C HIS A 111 -6.46 2.58 0.99
N SER A 112 -5.45 1.95 1.59
CA SER A 112 -4.83 0.76 1.01
C SER A 112 -5.88 -0.33 0.82
N LEU A 113 -5.84 -1.02 -0.32
CA LEU A 113 -6.86 -2.00 -0.66
C LEU A 113 -6.95 -3.13 0.37
N CYS A 114 -5.82 -3.68 0.79
CA CYS A 114 -5.74 -4.80 1.71
C CYS A 114 -4.42 -4.74 2.52
N GLY A 115 -4.25 -5.66 3.47
CA GLY A 115 -3.04 -5.75 4.30
C GLY A 115 -1.75 -5.90 3.48
N PRO A 116 -1.67 -6.88 2.56
CA PRO A 116 -0.51 -7.06 1.69
C PRO A 116 -0.13 -5.81 0.89
N VAL A 117 -1.11 -5.06 0.35
CA VAL A 117 -0.81 -3.82 -0.37
C VAL A 117 -0.21 -2.76 0.55
N GLN A 118 -0.73 -2.61 1.77
CA GLN A 118 -0.20 -1.66 2.72
C GLN A 118 1.27 -1.97 3.04
N ILE A 119 1.59 -3.25 3.28
CA ILE A 119 2.97 -3.69 3.56
C ILE A 119 3.85 -3.41 2.33
N ALA A 120 3.41 -3.80 1.13
CA ALA A 120 4.15 -3.61 -0.11
C ALA A 120 4.47 -2.13 -0.39
N LEU A 121 3.49 -1.24 -0.22
CA LEU A 121 3.69 0.20 -0.42
C LEU A 121 4.65 0.80 0.64
N GLN A 122 4.62 0.30 1.88
CA GLN A 122 5.58 0.72 2.92
C GLN A 122 6.99 0.23 2.63
N GLU A 123 7.14 -1.01 2.17
CA GLU A 123 8.43 -1.56 1.76
C GLU A 123 8.99 -0.82 0.54
N LEU A 124 8.14 -0.52 -0.44
CA LEU A 124 8.53 0.30 -1.57
C LEU A 124 9.02 1.67 -1.11
N PHE A 125 8.26 2.38 -0.27
CA PHE A 125 8.66 3.68 0.23
C PHE A 125 10.05 3.67 0.92
N LYS A 126 10.38 2.59 1.65
CA LYS A 126 11.68 2.43 2.30
C LYS A 126 12.84 2.14 1.34
N THR A 127 12.56 1.56 0.17
CA THR A 127 13.58 1.12 -0.80
C THR A 127 13.82 2.15 -1.90
N LEU A 128 12.85 3.02 -2.17
CA LEU A 128 13.01 4.07 -3.17
C LEU A 128 14.10 5.08 -2.76
N PRO A 129 14.89 5.56 -3.74
CA PRO A 129 15.85 6.61 -3.46
C PRO A 129 15.13 7.89 -3.03
N LEU A 130 15.61 8.50 -1.94
CA LEU A 130 15.16 9.82 -1.51
C LEU A 130 15.31 10.83 -2.66
N PRO A 131 14.27 11.63 -2.96
CA PRO A 131 14.39 12.73 -3.91
C PRO A 131 15.60 13.62 -3.58
N GLU A 132 16.36 14.03 -4.60
CA GLU A 132 17.65 14.73 -4.40
C GLU A 132 17.50 16.03 -3.61
N ASP A 133 16.40 16.74 -3.80
CA ASP A 133 16.06 17.96 -3.08
C ASP A 133 15.81 17.69 -1.59
N LEU A 134 15.07 16.62 -1.26
CA LEU A 134 14.84 16.21 0.12
C LEU A 134 16.16 15.78 0.77
N ARG A 135 16.98 15.01 0.05
CA ARG A 135 18.33 14.63 0.51
C ARG A 135 19.20 15.86 0.78
N LYS A 136 19.22 16.85 -0.12
CA LYS A 136 19.98 18.10 0.08
C LYS A 136 19.49 18.85 1.32
N ARG A 137 18.17 19.01 1.48
CA ARG A 137 17.58 19.66 2.66
C ARG A 137 17.92 18.96 3.98
N ILE A 138 18.01 17.63 3.99
CA ILE A 138 18.49 16.85 5.14
C ILE A 138 19.96 17.22 5.42
N CYS A 139 20.81 17.16 4.40
CA CYS A 139 22.24 17.45 4.54
C CYS A 139 22.52 18.89 4.98
N ASP A 140 21.73 19.85 4.50
CA ASP A 140 21.89 21.28 4.77
C ASP A 140 21.22 21.71 6.09
N GLY A 141 20.54 20.79 6.79
CA GLY A 141 19.85 21.06 8.06
C GLY A 141 18.61 21.95 7.92
N THR A 142 18.10 22.15 6.69
CA THR A 142 16.97 23.03 6.38
C THR A 142 15.64 22.27 6.32
N LEU A 143 15.54 21.15 7.04
CA LEU A 143 14.32 20.37 7.11
C LEU A 143 13.42 20.99 8.19
N ASP A 144 12.73 22.06 7.81
CA ASP A 144 11.70 22.66 8.62
C ASP A 144 10.38 21.90 8.41
N GLY A 145 9.68 21.56 9.50
CA GLY A 145 8.39 20.85 9.45
C GLY A 145 7.26 21.65 8.77
N THR A 146 7.56 22.83 8.26
CA THR A 146 6.66 23.82 7.65
C THR A 146 6.54 23.74 6.13
N THR A 147 7.46 23.04 5.45
CA THR A 147 7.51 22.96 3.97
C THR A 147 7.04 21.61 3.40
N LEU A 148 6.23 20.87 4.16
CA LEU A 148 5.51 19.67 3.70
C LEU A 148 4.10 19.99 3.19
N ASN A 149 3.90 21.14 2.52
CA ASN A 149 2.64 21.55 1.90
C ASN A 149 2.81 21.73 0.39
#